data_AF-V9DU51-F1
#
_entry.id   AF-V9DU51-F1
#
_cell.length_a   1.000
_cell.length_b   1.000
_cell.length_c   1.000
_cell.angle_alpha   90.00
_cell.angle_beta   90.00
_cell.angle_gamma   90.00
#
_symmetry.space_group_name_H-M   'P 1'
#
loop_
_entity.id
_entity.type
_entity.pdbx_description
1 polymer ?
#
loop_
_entity_poly.entity_id
_entity_poly.type
_entity_poly.pdbx_seq_one_letter_code
_entity_poly.pdbx_strand_id
1 'polypeptide(L)'
;MESHLYEGIQPGEFYDKLENVLESQKSAYKVNVALGYDLVRKTDDSDTRYFHPNLSNTSVFDKPVAINSRSDIRKVISEIRSMELTDKLNYPSSGDMVKAITGFKIFLYHREHALGDSEAVIPKII
;
A
#
# COMPACT_ATOMS: atom_id res chain seq x y z
N MET A 1 7.20 2.30 14.41
CA MET A 1 6.51 2.31 13.10
C MET A 1 7.53 2.74 12.07
N GLU A 2 7.76 1.93 11.06
CA GLU A 2 8.66 2.21 9.93
C GLU A 2 7.83 2.54 8.69
N SER A 3 8.36 3.37 7.79
CA SER A 3 7.68 3.66 6.53
C SER A 3 8.62 3.91 5.36
N HIS A 4 8.22 3.49 4.16
CA HIS A 4 8.97 3.66 2.92
C HIS A 4 8.09 4.40 1.91
N LEU A 5 8.53 5.58 1.47
CA LEU A 5 7.84 6.40 0.46
C LEU A 5 8.52 6.22 -0.89
N TYR A 6 7.71 6.00 -1.92
CA TYR A 6 8.13 5.98 -3.31
C TYR A 6 7.24 6.92 -4.12
N GLU A 7 7.84 7.78 -4.93
CA GLU A 7 7.17 8.77 -5.77
C GLU A 7 7.78 8.72 -7.18
N GLY A 8 7.02 9.14 -8.20
CA GLY A 8 7.44 9.08 -9.60
C GLY A 8 7.64 7.65 -10.13
N ILE A 9 6.97 6.66 -9.54
CA ILE A 9 7.13 5.25 -9.92
C ILE A 9 6.39 4.93 -11.22
N GLN A 10 6.94 3.99 -11.99
CA GLN A 10 6.22 3.38 -13.09
C GLN A 10 5.25 2.30 -12.58
N PRO A 11 4.15 2.00 -13.30
CA PRO A 11 3.16 1.00 -12.87
C PRO A 11 3.76 -0.38 -12.56
N GLY A 12 4.79 -0.79 -13.31
CA GLY A 12 5.49 -2.05 -13.09
C GLY A 12 6.33 -2.10 -11.81
N GLU A 13 6.79 -0.95 -11.30
CA GLU A 13 7.69 -0.92 -10.15
C GLU A 13 6.96 -1.07 -8.81
N PHE A 14 5.65 -0.84 -8.77
CA PHE A 14 4.90 -0.88 -7.51
C PHE A 14 5.05 -2.21 -6.78
N TYR A 15 4.81 -3.33 -7.48
CA TYR A 15 4.85 -4.65 -6.88
C TYR A 15 6.27 -5.07 -6.51
N ASP A 16 7.25 -4.80 -7.39
CA ASP A 16 8.65 -5.14 -7.13
C ASP A 16 9.17 -4.41 -5.90
N LYS A 17 8.91 -3.10 -5.78
CA LYS A 17 9.33 -2.30 -4.62
C LYS A 17 8.59 -2.73 -3.35
N LEU A 18 7.29 -3.02 -3.44
CA LEU A 18 6.50 -3.54 -2.31
C LEU A 18 7.06 -4.88 -1.81
N GLU A 19 7.25 -5.85 -2.72
CA GLU A 19 7.74 -7.19 -2.39
C GLU A 19 9.12 -7.12 -1.73
N ASN A 20 10.05 -6.34 -2.30
CA ASN A 20 11.39 -6.16 -1.73
C ASN A 20 11.36 -5.64 -0.27
N VAL A 21 10.49 -4.66 0.03
CA VAL A 21 10.34 -4.15 1.40
C VAL A 21 9.78 -5.22 2.33
N LEU A 22 8.75 -5.94 1.90
CA LEU A 22 8.13 -7.01 2.69
C LEU A 22 9.09 -8.18 2.95
N GLU A 23 9.90 -8.55 1.95
CA GLU A 23 10.86 -9.64 2.04
C GLU A 23 12.09 -9.29 2.88
N SER A 24 12.50 -8.01 2.92
CA SER A 24 13.65 -7.58 3.74
C SER A 24 13.42 -7.70 5.25
N GLN A 25 12.18 -7.84 5.69
CA GLN A 25 11.82 -7.93 7.11
C GLN A 25 12.28 -9.24 7.75
N LYS A 26 12.78 -9.16 8.99
CA LYS A 26 13.30 -10.31 9.77
C LYS A 26 12.34 -10.82 10.86
N SER A 27 11.46 -9.95 11.36
CA SER A 27 10.46 -10.26 12.38
C SER A 27 9.06 -10.21 11.80
N ALA A 28 8.05 -10.73 12.51
CA ALA A 28 6.65 -10.57 12.14
C ALA A 28 6.23 -9.09 12.25
N TYR A 29 5.29 -8.67 11.41
CA TYR A 29 4.84 -7.27 11.36
C TYR A 29 3.37 -7.18 10.93
N LYS A 30 2.77 -6.00 11.07
CA LYS A 30 1.60 -5.62 10.26
C LYS A 30 2.03 -4.65 9.17
N VAL A 31 1.42 -4.74 8.00
CA VAL A 31 1.63 -3.80 6.90
C VAL A 31 0.35 -3.09 6.53
N ASN A 32 0.46 -1.81 6.20
CA ASN A 32 -0.53 -1.12 5.39
C ASN A 32 0.17 -0.35 4.26
N VAL A 33 -0.56 -0.02 3.20
CA VAL A 33 -0.03 0.70 2.03
C VAL A 33 -0.98 1.84 1.72
N ALA A 34 -0.45 3.04 1.48
CA ALA A 34 -1.22 4.16 0.97
C ALA A 34 -0.78 4.49 -0.46
N LEU A 35 -1.71 4.90 -1.32
CA LEU A 35 -1.44 5.23 -2.73
C LEU A 35 -1.32 6.73 -2.96
N GLY A 36 -0.37 7.12 -3.81
CA GLY A 36 -0.21 8.45 -4.37
C GLY A 36 -0.47 8.41 -5.87
N TYR A 37 -1.12 9.44 -6.39
CA TYR A 37 -1.69 9.39 -7.74
C TYR A 37 -1.79 10.77 -8.34
N ASP A 38 -1.79 10.80 -9.66
CA ASP A 38 -2.01 11.97 -10.47
C ASP A 38 -3.47 12.04 -10.91
N LEU A 39 -4.10 13.18 -10.67
CA LEU A 39 -5.40 13.52 -11.25
C LEU A 39 -5.22 14.51 -12.40
N VAL A 40 -6.11 14.38 -13.38
CA VAL A 40 -6.33 15.37 -14.43
C VAL A 40 -7.82 15.67 -14.54
N ARG A 41 -8.18 16.77 -15.22
CA ARG A 41 -9.59 17.04 -15.51
C ARG A 41 -10.03 16.22 -16.73
N LYS A 42 -11.28 15.77 -16.71
CA LYS A 42 -11.90 15.08 -17.86
C LYS A 42 -11.98 15.96 -19.10
N THR A 43 -12.07 17.28 -18.92
CA THR A 43 -12.17 18.26 -20.01
C THR A 43 -10.81 18.76 -20.50
N ASP A 44 -9.75 18.55 -19.72
CA ASP A 44 -8.41 19.06 -19.99
C ASP A 44 -7.37 18.24 -19.20
N ASP A 45 -6.58 17.45 -19.92
CA ASP A 45 -5.58 16.55 -19.34
C ASP A 45 -4.18 17.18 -19.20
N SER A 46 -4.05 18.46 -19.55
CA SER A 46 -2.78 19.19 -19.47
C SER A 46 -2.39 19.55 -18.04
N ASP A 47 -3.36 19.82 -17.17
CA ASP A 47 -3.13 20.13 -15.75
C ASP A 47 -3.14 18.86 -14.90
N THR A 48 -1.95 18.42 -14.51
CA THR A 48 -1.74 17.24 -13.66
C THR A 48 -1.55 17.67 -12.21
N ARG A 49 -2.37 17.15 -11.31
CA ARG A 49 -2.30 17.40 -9.86
C ARG A 49 -1.92 16.12 -9.13
N TYR A 50 -0.79 16.17 -8.43
CA TYR A 50 -0.32 15.06 -7.62
C TYR A 50 -0.97 15.03 -6.23
N PHE A 51 -1.39 13.85 -5.79
CA PHE A 51 -1.91 13.56 -4.46
C PHE A 51 -0.96 12.63 -3.72
N HIS A 52 -0.44 13.08 -2.58
CA HIS A 52 0.48 12.30 -1.78
C HIS A 52 -0.20 11.11 -1.08
N PRO A 53 0.52 9.98 -0.89
CA PRO A 53 0.03 8.84 -0.13
C PRO A 53 -0.36 9.19 1.31
N ASN A 54 -1.59 8.85 1.72
CA ASN A 54 -2.09 9.09 3.07
C ASN A 54 -2.98 7.94 3.56
N LEU A 55 -2.64 7.32 4.70
CA LEU A 55 -3.42 6.21 5.29
C LEU A 55 -4.87 6.57 5.60
N SER A 56 -5.19 7.84 5.81
CA SER A 56 -6.57 8.24 6.13
C SER A 56 -7.48 8.16 4.90
N ASN A 57 -6.91 8.29 3.70
CA ASN A 57 -7.65 8.62 2.49
C ASN A 57 -7.34 7.70 1.31
N THR A 58 -6.16 7.10 1.25
CA THR A 58 -5.71 6.30 0.10
C THR A 58 -5.14 4.95 0.52
N SER A 59 -5.60 4.46 1.68
CA SER A 59 -5.17 3.17 2.22
C SER A 59 -5.71 2.02 1.36
N VAL A 60 -4.82 1.10 0.99
CA VAL A 60 -5.16 -0.12 0.25
C VAL A 60 -5.99 -1.05 1.12
N PHE A 61 -5.61 -1.22 2.38
CA PHE A 61 -6.33 -2.03 3.37
C PHE A 61 -7.05 -1.15 4.38
N ASP A 62 -8.25 -1.53 4.79
CA ASP A 62 -9.00 -0.80 5.83
C ASP A 62 -8.28 -0.86 7.19
N LYS A 63 -7.53 -1.95 7.43
CA LYS A 63 -6.72 -2.17 8.63
C LYS A 63 -5.38 -2.80 8.25
N PRO A 64 -4.29 -2.55 9.01
CA PRO A 64 -3.01 -3.19 8.76
C PRO A 64 -3.10 -4.72 8.80
N VAL A 65 -2.61 -5.37 7.74
CA VAL A 65 -2.63 -6.83 7.56
C VAL A 65 -1.42 -7.46 8.24
N ALA A 66 -1.63 -8.56 8.97
CA ALA A 66 -0.55 -9.27 9.66
C ALA A 66 0.26 -10.14 8.69
N ILE A 67 1.58 -10.01 8.73
CA ILE A 67 2.54 -10.89 8.06
C ILE A 67 3.28 -11.68 9.13
N ASN A 68 2.96 -12.97 9.26
CA ASN A 68 3.61 -13.86 10.21
C ASN A 68 4.57 -14.82 9.51
N SER A 69 4.45 -15.00 8.19
CA SER A 69 5.28 -15.89 7.38
C SER A 69 5.57 -15.30 6.00
N ARG A 70 6.57 -15.85 5.30
CA ARG A 70 6.84 -15.52 3.88
C ARG A 70 5.67 -15.87 2.97
N SER A 71 4.85 -16.87 3.33
CA SER A 71 3.66 -17.22 2.56
C SER A 71 2.59 -16.12 2.60
N ASP A 72 2.52 -15.36 3.70
CA ASP A 72 1.56 -14.27 3.84
C ASP A 72 1.91 -13.08 2.96
N ILE A 73 3.21 -12.86 2.68
CA ILE A 73 3.67 -11.84 1.72
C ILE A 73 3.06 -12.12 0.35
N ARG A 74 3.15 -13.36 -0.14
CA ARG A 74 2.58 -13.75 -1.44
C ARG A 74 1.06 -13.60 -1.48
N LYS A 75 0.37 -13.93 -0.38
CA LYS A 75 -1.08 -13.73 -0.25
C LYS A 75 -1.45 -12.25 -0.36
N VAL A 76 -0.76 -11.40 0.40
CA VAL A 76 -0.99 -9.94 0.39
C VAL A 76 -0.74 -9.35 -0.98
N ILE A 77 0.36 -9.71 -1.65
CA ILE A 77 0.65 -9.23 -3.01
C ILE A 77 -0.44 -9.69 -3.99
N SER A 78 -0.87 -10.96 -3.91
CA SER A 78 -1.94 -11.49 -4.76
C SER A 78 -3.28 -10.80 -4.50
N GLU A 79 -3.59 -10.49 -3.24
CA GLU A 79 -4.79 -9.76 -2.86
C GLU A 79 -4.80 -8.37 -3.48
N ILE A 80 -3.70 -7.61 -3.33
CA ILE A 80 -3.55 -6.28 -3.94
C ILE A 80 -3.70 -6.35 -5.47
N ARG A 81 -3.09 -7.34 -6.12
CA ARG A 81 -3.21 -7.54 -7.59
C ARG A 81 -4.64 -7.84 -8.04
N SER A 82 -5.48 -8.40 -7.17
CA SER A 82 -6.88 -8.68 -7.46
C SER A 82 -7.80 -7.48 -7.20
N MET A 83 -7.29 -6.42 -6.55
CA MET A 83 -8.06 -5.21 -6.27
C MET A 83 -7.99 -4.23 -7.44
N GLU A 84 -9.09 -3.52 -7.66
CA GLU A 84 -9.11 -2.32 -8.48
C GLU A 84 -8.58 -1.14 -7.64
N LEU A 85 -7.27 -0.89 -7.71
CA LEU A 85 -6.60 0.12 -6.85
C LEU A 85 -7.17 1.54 -7.00
N THR A 86 -7.79 1.85 -8.13
CA THR A 86 -8.48 3.12 -8.38
C THR A 86 -9.69 3.34 -7.47
N ASP A 87 -10.29 2.28 -6.94
CA ASP A 87 -11.40 2.35 -5.98
C ASP A 87 -10.94 2.84 -4.59
N LYS A 88 -9.63 2.83 -4.33
CA LYS A 88 -9.02 3.33 -3.09
C LYS A 88 -8.69 4.82 -3.16
N LEU A 89 -8.93 5.47 -4.29
CA LEU A 89 -8.53 6.85 -4.54
C LEU A 89 -9.69 7.82 -4.30
N ASN A 90 -9.37 9.03 -3.85
CA ASN A 90 -10.36 10.08 -3.62
C ASN A 90 -10.39 11.07 -4.79
N TYR A 91 -11.60 11.53 -5.12
CA TYR A 91 -11.83 12.47 -6.22
C TYR A 91 -12.37 13.78 -5.65
N PRO A 92 -11.61 14.89 -5.70
CA PRO A 92 -12.08 16.18 -5.21
C PRO A 92 -13.30 16.70 -5.97
N SER A 93 -13.44 16.31 -7.24
CA SER A 93 -14.54 16.69 -8.12
C SER A 93 -14.94 15.55 -9.04
N SER A 94 -16.22 15.48 -9.42
CA SER A 94 -16.74 14.54 -10.42
C SER A 94 -16.15 14.78 -11.82
N GLY A 95 -15.57 15.96 -12.04
CA GLY A 95 -14.85 16.33 -13.26
C GLY A 95 -13.41 15.79 -13.31
N ASP A 96 -12.91 15.16 -12.25
CA ASP A 96 -11.55 14.64 -12.20
C ASP A 96 -11.50 13.16 -12.63
N MET A 97 -10.37 12.76 -13.21
CA MET A 97 -10.06 11.36 -13.52
C MET A 97 -8.61 11.05 -13.12
N VAL A 98 -8.37 9.79 -12.75
CA VAL A 98 -7.02 9.31 -12.43
C VAL A 98 -6.24 9.16 -13.73
N LYS A 99 -5.07 9.80 -13.78
CA LYS A 99 -4.10 9.64 -14.84
C LYS A 99 -3.25 8.40 -14.62
N ALA A 100 -2.68 8.28 -13.41
CA ALA A 100 -1.88 7.14 -13.00
C ALA A 100 -1.70 7.11 -11.48
N ILE A 101 -1.44 5.91 -10.95
CA ILE A 101 -0.84 5.74 -9.61
C ILE A 101 0.66 5.92 -9.79
N THR A 102 1.20 7.00 -9.22
CA THR A 102 2.60 7.43 -9.41
C THR A 102 3.40 7.43 -8.12
N GLY A 103 2.78 7.09 -7.00
CA GLY A 103 3.48 6.95 -5.73
C GLY A 103 2.77 6.00 -4.78
N PHE A 104 3.46 5.59 -3.74
CA PHE A 104 2.88 4.84 -2.64
C PHE A 104 3.78 4.91 -1.41
N LYS A 105 3.18 4.69 -0.24
CA LYS A 105 3.89 4.64 1.03
C LYS A 105 3.53 3.37 1.78
N ILE A 106 4.55 2.59 2.12
CA ILE A 106 4.41 1.37 2.92
C ILE A 106 4.57 1.74 4.39
N PHE A 107 3.72 1.20 5.26
CA PHE A 107 3.77 1.38 6.70
C PHE A 107 3.92 0.03 7.38
N LEU A 108 5.02 -0.16 8.11
CA LEU A 108 5.33 -1.39 8.82
C LEU A 108 5.22 -1.18 10.34
N TYR A 109 4.46 -2.06 10.98
CA TYR A 109 4.26 -2.11 12.42
C TYR A 109 4.90 -3.40 12.93
N HIS A 110 6.16 -3.30 13.35
CA HIS A 110 6.95 -4.43 13.87
C HIS A 110 6.30 -5.07 15.10
N ARG A 111 6.45 -6.39 15.20
CA ARG A 111 6.10 -7.19 16.36
C ARG A 111 7.35 -7.87 16.91
N GLU A 112 7.32 -8.27 18.18
CA GLU A 112 8.49 -8.81 18.89
C GLU A 112 8.85 -10.28 18.52
N HIS A 113 8.05 -10.95 17.70
CA HIS A 113 8.27 -12.36 17.32
C HIS A 113 8.96 -12.51 15.97
N ALA A 114 9.74 -13.57 15.79
CA ALA A 114 10.41 -13.88 14.53
C ALA A 114 9.40 -14.26 13.43
N LEU A 115 9.76 -13.98 12.17
CA LEU A 115 8.99 -14.44 11.01
C LEU A 115 8.99 -15.97 10.96
N GLY A 116 7.80 -16.59 10.94
CA GLY A 116 7.59 -18.04 10.93
C GLY A 116 7.35 -18.66 12.31
N ASP A 117 7.43 -17.87 13.39
CA ASP A 117 7.18 -18.35 14.74
C ASP A 117 5.67 -18.45 15.00
N SER A 118 5.11 -19.62 14.67
CA SER A 118 3.67 -19.87 14.61
C SER A 118 3.00 -19.95 15.98
N GLU A 119 3.77 -19.93 17.08
CA GLU A 119 3.28 -20.00 18.46
C GLU A 119 2.93 -18.63 19.07
N ALA A 120 3.25 -17.53 18.40
CA ALA A 120 2.89 -16.20 18.88
C ALA A 120 1.38 -15.94 18.74
N VAL A 121 0.61 -16.38 19.73
CA VAL A 121 -0.83 -16.15 19.88
C VAL A 121 -1.13 -14.67 19.72
N ILE A 122 -1.79 -14.30 18.62
CA ILE A 122 -2.24 -12.93 18.36
C ILE A 122 -3.37 -12.61 19.35
N PRO A 123 -3.26 -11.58 20.20
CA PRO A 123 -4.41 -11.08 20.92
C PRO A 123 -5.39 -10.54 19.87
N LYS A 124 -6.52 -11.23 19.71
CA LYS A 124 -7.70 -10.62 19.09
C LYS A 124 -8.15 -9.55 20.08
N ILE A 125 -7.90 -8.27 19.77
CA ILE A 125 -8.66 -7.08 20.17
C ILE A 125 -7.73 -5.85 20.05
N ILE A 126 -8.14 -4.88 19.23
CA ILE A 126 -8.05 -3.45 19.54
C ILE A 126 -9.47 -2.92 19.36
#